data_AF-A0A0B1RZ20-F1
#
_entry.id   AF-A0A0B1RZ20-F1
#
_cell.length_a   1.000
_cell.length_b   1.000
_cell.length_c   1.000
_cell.angle_alpha   90.00
_cell.angle_beta   90.00
_cell.angle_gamma   90.00
#
_symmetry.space_group_name_H-M   'P 1'
#
loop_
_entity.id
_entity.type
_entity.pdbx_description
1 polymer ?
#
loop_
_entity_poly.entity_id
_entity_poly.type
_entity_poly.pdbx_seq_one_letter_code
_entity_poly.pdbx_strand_id
1 'polypeptide(L)' 'MKPLFKIIAKRDKLRIGYYEDDGFLPPVPCVTRSLLETVERLRREGHELVRFTVPKVDEMVQILYK' A
#
# COMPACT_ATOMS: atom_id res chain seq x y z
N MET A 1 -26.45 -10.41 3.78
CA MET A 1 -25.19 -9.94 3.16
C MET A 1 -24.25 -9.50 4.28
N LYS A 2 -23.17 -10.24 4.54
CA LYS A 2 -22.16 -9.82 5.55
C LYS A 2 -21.40 -8.60 4.99
N PRO A 3 -21.10 -7.57 5.80
CA PRO A 3 -20.37 -6.41 5.31
C PRO A 3 -18.97 -6.85 4.87
N LEU A 4 -18.53 -6.40 3.69
CA LEU A 4 -17.22 -6.71 3.11
C LEU A 4 -16.05 -6.04 3.86
N PHE A 5 -16.36 -5.15 4.82
CA PHE A 5 -15.36 -4.43 5.60
C PHE A 5 -15.52 -4.72 7.09
N LYS A 6 -14.44 -5.24 7.69
CA LYS A 6 -14.28 -5.32 9.14
C LYS A 6 -13.97 -3.92 9.65
N ILE A 7 -14.75 -3.43 10.62
CA ILE A 7 -14.39 -2.21 11.36
C ILE A 7 -13.13 -2.52 12.15
N ILE A 8 -12.03 -1.85 11.82
CA ILE A 8 -10.77 -1.97 12.53
C ILE A 8 -10.87 -1.13 13.81
N ALA A 9 -10.94 -1.79 14.97
CA ALA A 9 -10.74 -1.10 16.24
C ALA A 9 -9.25 -0.75 16.38
N LYS A 10 -8.95 0.42 16.94
CA LYS A 10 -7.64 1.12 16.98
C LYS A 10 -6.44 0.31 17.54
N ARG A 11 -6.61 -0.95 17.95
CA ARG A 11 -5.60 -1.76 18.66
C ARG A 11 -5.22 -3.08 17.98
N ASP A 12 -5.93 -3.51 16.94
CA ASP A 12 -5.58 -4.76 16.25
C ASP A 12 -4.27 -4.58 15.45
N LYS A 13 -3.33 -5.54 15.55
CA LYS A 13 -2.20 -5.59 14.62
C LYS A 13 -2.73 -5.87 13.21
N LEU A 14 -2.21 -5.10 12.26
CA LEU A 14 -2.69 -5.11 10.88
C LEU A 14 -1.71 -5.83 9.97
N ARG A 15 -2.26 -6.45 8.92
CA ARG A 15 -1.51 -6.90 7.75
C ARG A 15 -1.71 -5.90 6.62
N ILE A 16 -0.65 -5.17 6.28
CA ILE A 16 -0.69 -3.99 5.42
C ILE A 16 0.12 -4.29 4.16
N GLY A 17 -0.55 -4.25 3.01
CA GLY A 17 0.12 -4.27 1.71
C GLY A 17 0.75 -2.92 1.41
N TYR A 18 1.98 -2.90 0.88
CA TYR A 18 2.62 -1.69 0.37
C TYR A 18 3.35 -1.94 -0.96
N TYR A 19 3.51 -0.89 -1.77
CA TYR A 19 4.27 -0.89 -3.01
C TYR A 19 5.07 0.41 -3.09
N GLU A 20 6.28 0.35 -3.63
CA GLU A 20 7.11 1.54 -3.87
C GLU A 20 6.84 2.15 -5.25
N ASP A 21 6.60 1.28 -6.23
CA ASP A 21 6.42 1.60 -7.63
C ASP A 21 5.08 1.02 -8.07
N ASP A 22 4.26 1.85 -8.72
CA ASP A 22 2.97 1.44 -9.26
C ASP A 22 3.06 0.79 -10.65
N GLY A 23 4.27 0.77 -11.24
CA GLY A 23 4.54 0.26 -12.57
C GLY A 23 4.21 1.23 -13.70
N PHE A 24 3.76 2.45 -13.39
CA PHE A 24 3.40 3.47 -14.36
C PHE A 24 4.27 4.72 -14.26
N LEU A 25 4.27 5.38 -13.10
CA LEU A 25 5.09 6.57 -12.87
C LEU A 25 6.11 6.28 -11.77
N PRO A 26 7.42 6.38 -12.07
CA PRO A 26 8.42 6.13 -11.07
C PRO A 26 8.26 7.14 -9.92
N PRO A 27 8.29 6.69 -8.65
CA PRO A 27 8.15 7.58 -7.51
C PRO A 27 9.34 8.55 -7.45
N VAL A 28 9.08 9.80 -7.07
CA VAL A 28 10.17 10.72 -6.75
C VAL A 28 10.90 10.26 -5.47
N PRO A 29 12.23 10.50 -5.34
CA PRO A 29 13.03 9.94 -4.24
C PRO A 29 12.50 10.25 -2.82
N CYS A 30 11.88 11.41 -2.63
CA CYS A 30 11.30 11.78 -1.33
C CYS A 30 10.08 10.93 -0.94
N VAL A 31 9.29 10.48 -1.92
CA VAL A 31 8.13 9.61 -1.70
C VAL A 31 8.60 8.20 -1.33
N THR A 32 9.56 7.65 -2.07
CA THR A 32 10.19 6.35 -1.74
C THR A 32 10.74 6.36 -0.32
N ARG A 33 11.51 7.39 0.05
CA ARG A 33 12.06 7.52 1.41
C ARG A 33 10.95 7.56 2.46
N SER A 34 9.94 8.41 2.27
CA SER A 34 8.84 8.57 3.24
C SER A 34 8.03 7.28 3.42
N LEU A 35 7.81 6.54 2.34
CA LEU A 35 7.16 5.23 2.36
C LEU A 35 7.98 4.23 3.18
N LEU A 36 9.27 4.07 2.88
CA LEU A 36 10.14 3.11 3.56
C LEU A 36 10.29 3.42 5.06
N GLU A 37 10.42 4.69 5.44
CA GLU A 37 10.43 5.13 6.84
C GLU A 37 9.11 4.75 7.56
N THR A 38 7.97 4.88 6.87
CA THR A 38 6.65 4.56 7.42
C THR A 38 6.48 3.04 7.59
N VAL A 39 6.86 2.26 6.57
CA VAL A 39 6.85 0.79 6.60
C VAL A 39 7.67 0.29 7.80
N GLU A 40 8.84 0.87 8.03
CA GLU A 40 9.71 0.48 9.13
C GLU A 40 9.09 0.81 10.50
N ARG A 41 8.50 2.01 10.65
CA ARG A 41 7.80 2.38 11.90
C ARG A 41 6.63 1.44 12.20
N LEU A 42 5.81 1.13 11.21
CA LEU A 42 4.68 0.20 11.35
C LEU A 42 5.16 -1.21 11.69
N ARG A 43 6.25 -1.67 11.09
CA ARG A 43 6.85 -2.97 11.43
C ARG A 43 7.32 -3.00 12.88
N ARG A 44 7.97 -1.94 13.36
CA ARG A 44 8.40 -1.80 14.77
C ARG A 44 7.24 -1.77 15.75
N GLU A 45 6.12 -1.19 15.34
CA GLU A 45 4.87 -1.23 16.12
C GLU A 45 4.17 -2.60 16.08
N GLY A 46 4.71 -3.59 15.36
CA GLY A 46 4.22 -4.98 15.35
C GLY A 46 3.15 -5.26 14.29
N HIS A 47 3.03 -4.41 13.26
CA HIS A 47 2.23 -4.70 12.09
C HIS A 47 2.97 -5.63 11.12
N GLU A 48 2.24 -6.43 10.35
CA GLU A 48 2.78 -7.22 9.24
C GLU A 48 2.75 -6.35 7.97
N LEU A 49 3.93 -6.11 7.38
CA LEU A 49 4.08 -5.30 6.17
C LEU A 49 4.43 -6.22 5.01
N VAL A 50 3.58 -6.26 4.00
CA VAL A 50 3.71 -7.16 2.85
C VAL A 50 3.94 -6.32 1.60
N ARG A 51 5.14 -6.41 1.01
CA ARG A 51 5.40 -5.80 -0.28
C ARG A 51 4.56 -6.50 -1.36
N PHE A 52 3.92 -5.76 -2.23
CA PHE A 52 3.24 -6.29 -3.40
C PHE A 52 3.56 -5.49 -4.67
N THR A 53 3.24 -6.08 -5.81
CA THR A 53 3.29 -5.45 -7.12
C THR A 53 1.87 -5.13 -7.56
N VAL A 54 1.63 -3.90 -8.00
CA VAL A 54 0.30 -3.48 -8.47
C VAL A 54 -0.09 -4.31 -9.71
N PRO A 55 -1.23 -5.02 -9.69
CA PRO A 55 -1.68 -5.80 -10.85
C PRO A 55 -2.32 -4.89 -11.90
N LYS A 56 -2.31 -5.33 -13.17
CA LYS A 56 -3.11 -4.74 -14.27
C LYS A 56 -2.89 -3.23 -14.45
N VAL A 57 -1.65 -2.77 -14.36
CA VAL A 57 -1.28 -1.35 -14.49
C VAL A 57 -1.82 -0.74 -15.79
N ASP A 58 -1.76 -1.48 -16.90
CA ASP A 58 -2.32 -1.04 -18.18
C ASP A 58 -3.81 -0.71 -18.11
N GLU A 59 -4.61 -1.54 -17.43
CA GLU A 59 -6.05 -1.28 -17.24
C GLU A 59 -6.29 -0.01 -16.42
N MET A 60 -5.46 0.24 -15.39
CA MET A 60 -5.53 1.45 -14.58
C MET A 60 -5.22 2.71 -15.41
N VAL A 61 -4.17 2.67 -16.22
CA VAL A 61 -3.77 3.78 -17.10
C VAL A 61 -4.89 4.08 -18.10
N GLN A 62 -5.52 3.04 -18.66
CA GLN A 62 -6.65 3.22 -19.58
C GLN A 62 -7.86 3.89 -18.90
N ILE A 63 -8.06 3.73 -17.59
CA ILE A 63 -9.12 4.43 -16.84
C ILE A 63 -8.72 5.90 -16.60
N LEU A 64 -7.46 6.15 -16.25
CA LEU A 64 -6.98 7.50 -15.89
C LEU A 64 -6.99 8.49 -17.07
N TYR A 65 -6.70 8.01 -18.29
CA TYR A 65 -6.57 8.84 -19.49
C TYR A 65 -7.77 8.78 -20.45
N LYS A 66 -8.91 8.23 -20.00
CA LYS A 66 -10.16 8.16 -20.78
C LYS A 66 -11.13 9.29 -20.46
#